data_AF-A0A081R915-F1
#
_entry.id   AF-A0A081R915-F1
#
_cell.length_a   1.000
_cell.length_b   1.000
_cell.length_c   1.000
_cell.angle_alpha   90.00
_cell.angle_beta   90.00
_cell.angle_gamma   90.00
#
_symmetry.space_group_name_H-M   'P 1'
#
loop_
_entity.id
_entity.type
_entity.pdbx_description
1 polymer ?
#
loop_
_entity_poly.entity_id
_entity_poly.type
_entity_poly.pdbx_seq_one_letter_code
_entity_poly.pdbx_strand_id
1 'polypeptide(L)'
;MDETYRDESASDGDPALAFERLRGEVALLRRAVEGLTAARESIDIPDYEPTLARTEKVLGILAQQVEGMRKNPAMMLTPETLGGRLNATIAEATRELQAQVRAAKSTLDDAARAMSGLVASARRGEQQNRWLLWTGLGGLALGLLLYAVFAGPIARAMPARWHWPERLATRVLGERSAWDAGQHLMQMAAPESWAMIVTANPLADGNREALEACRDTAAKIKKLVRCTIEVREEGKDRPLVD
;
A
#
# COMPACT_ATOMS: atom_id res chain seq x y z
N MET A 1 -16.33 -67.59 27.17
CA MET A 1 -15.18 -67.49 26.24
C MET A 1 -15.40 -68.55 25.19
N ASP A 2 -15.48 -68.09 23.95
CA ASP A 2 -15.38 -68.85 22.72
C ASP A 2 -13.95 -69.40 22.58
N GLU A 3 -13.80 -70.61 22.04
CA GLU A 3 -12.63 -71.10 21.29
C GLU A 3 -12.86 -72.60 20.97
N THR A 4 -12.56 -73.18 19.82
CA THR A 4 -12.28 -72.75 18.45
C THR A 4 -12.16 -74.07 17.65
N TYR A 5 -12.71 -74.09 16.43
CA TYR A 5 -12.36 -74.92 15.25
C TYR A 5 -12.09 -76.45 15.33
N ARG A 6 -12.82 -77.15 14.45
CA ARG A 6 -12.34 -78.00 13.33
C ARG A 6 -11.55 -79.28 13.63
N ASP A 7 -12.31 -80.37 13.64
CA ASP A 7 -12.32 -81.49 12.68
C ASP A 7 -11.03 -82.14 12.11
N GLU A 8 -11.08 -83.48 12.23
CA GLU A 8 -10.69 -84.56 11.31
C GLU A 8 -9.33 -85.30 11.38
N SER A 9 -9.42 -86.52 11.94
CA SER A 9 -8.87 -87.85 11.52
C SER A 9 -7.34 -88.07 11.47
N ALA A 10 -6.73 -88.92 12.32
CA ALA A 10 -6.69 -90.41 12.29
C ALA A 10 -6.27 -90.97 10.91
N SER A 11 -5.30 -91.87 10.70
CA SER A 11 -4.44 -92.73 11.52
C SER A 11 -3.45 -93.40 10.54
N ASP A 12 -2.19 -93.61 10.91
CA ASP A 12 -1.57 -94.94 10.76
C ASP A 12 -0.43 -95.07 11.78
N GLY A 13 -0.71 -95.78 12.87
CA GLY A 13 0.21 -95.97 13.99
C GLY A 13 0.95 -97.28 13.85
N ASP A 14 2.28 -97.22 13.74
CA ASP A 14 3.11 -98.35 14.15
C ASP A 14 3.24 -98.33 15.67
N PRO A 15 2.58 -99.24 16.42
CA PRO A 15 2.65 -99.27 17.87
C PRO A 15 4.08 -99.52 18.37
N ALA A 16 4.93 -100.19 17.59
CA ALA A 16 6.32 -100.42 17.98
C ALA A 16 7.11 -99.11 18.09
N LEU A 17 6.87 -98.17 17.18
CA LEU A 17 7.48 -96.83 17.18
C LEU A 17 7.01 -95.97 18.36
N ALA A 18 5.74 -96.09 18.76
CA ALA A 18 5.22 -95.39 19.93
C ALA A 18 5.83 -95.94 21.24
N PHE A 19 5.98 -97.27 21.36
CA PHE A 19 6.60 -97.87 22.54
C PHE A 19 8.09 -97.57 22.67
N GLU A 20 8.84 -97.49 21.56
CA GLU A 20 10.25 -97.07 21.63
C GLU A 20 10.41 -95.61 22.04
N ARG A 21 9.50 -94.73 21.58
CA ARG A 21 9.51 -93.32 22.01
C ARG A 21 9.22 -93.16 23.50
N LEU A 22 8.22 -93.89 24.02
CA LEU A 22 7.95 -93.96 25.45
C LEU A 22 9.11 -94.56 26.26
N ARG A 23 9.81 -95.57 25.72
CA ARG A 23 10.99 -96.16 26.37
C ARG A 23 12.13 -95.15 26.51
N GLY A 24 12.35 -94.35 25.47
CA GLY A 24 13.33 -93.25 25.48
C GLY A 24 12.99 -92.17 26.51
N GLU A 25 11.72 -91.76 26.59
CA GLU A 25 11.27 -90.74 27.55
C GLU A 25 11.37 -91.24 29.01
N VAL A 26 10.98 -92.48 29.28
CA VAL A 26 11.09 -93.07 30.64
C VAL A 26 12.54 -93.29 31.04
N ALA A 27 13.43 -93.64 30.11
CA ALA A 27 14.86 -93.76 30.39
C ALA A 27 15.49 -92.39 30.75
N LEU A 28 15.07 -91.31 30.08
CA LEU A 28 15.51 -89.96 30.41
C LEU A 28 14.97 -89.49 31.78
N LEU A 29 13.69 -89.75 32.07
CA LEU A 29 13.11 -89.46 33.38
C LEU A 29 13.81 -90.22 34.50
N ARG A 30 14.08 -91.51 34.31
CA ARG A 30 14.80 -92.32 35.29
C ARG A 30 16.21 -91.78 35.53
N ARG A 31 16.94 -91.39 34.48
CA ARG A 31 18.28 -90.83 34.61
C ARG A 31 18.28 -89.43 35.24
N ALA A 32 17.25 -88.63 34.99
CA ALA A 32 17.06 -87.35 35.66
C ALA A 32 16.74 -87.52 37.15
N VAL A 33 15.91 -88.51 37.50
CA VAL A 33 15.60 -88.82 38.90
C VAL A 33 16.82 -89.40 39.62
N GLU A 34 17.54 -90.35 39.01
CA GLU A 34 18.78 -90.91 39.56
C GLU A 34 19.86 -89.81 39.73
N GLY A 35 19.95 -88.86 38.78
CA GLY A 35 20.81 -87.69 38.89
C GLY A 35 20.40 -86.73 40.01
N LEU A 36 19.09 -86.53 40.22
CA LEU A 36 18.58 -85.70 41.30
C LEU A 36 18.79 -86.34 42.67
N THR A 37 18.68 -87.67 42.78
CA THR A 37 18.95 -88.40 44.03
C THR A 37 20.44 -88.47 44.36
N ALA A 38 21.30 -88.68 43.35
CA ALA A 38 22.75 -88.63 43.55
C ALA A 38 23.24 -87.24 43.97
N ALA A 39 22.62 -86.18 43.44
CA ALA A 39 22.88 -84.80 43.88
C ALA A 39 22.34 -84.51 45.28
N ARG A 40 21.35 -85.26 45.78
CA ARG A 40 20.75 -85.06 47.11
C ARG A 40 21.49 -85.79 48.24
N GLU A 41 22.10 -86.95 47.96
CA GLU A 41 22.97 -87.64 48.93
C GLU A 41 24.24 -86.85 49.26
N SER A 42 24.64 -85.89 48.42
CA SER A 42 25.78 -85.00 48.67
C SER A 42 25.43 -83.63 49.27
N ILE A 43 24.19 -83.41 49.71
CA ILE A 43 23.78 -82.12 50.30
C ILE A 43 23.99 -82.17 51.81
N ASP A 44 25.13 -81.63 52.26
CA ASP A 44 25.32 -81.18 53.64
C ASP A 44 24.43 -79.95 53.85
N ILE A 45 23.43 -80.04 54.74
CA ILE A 45 22.48 -78.94 55.02
C ILE A 45 23.22 -77.92 55.89
N PRO A 46 23.50 -76.69 55.40
CA PRO A 46 24.15 -75.67 56.21
C PRO A 46 23.25 -75.24 57.37
N ASP A 47 23.81 -75.00 58.55
CA ASP A 47 23.06 -74.43 59.67
C ASP A 47 22.71 -72.96 59.39
N TYR A 48 21.42 -72.67 59.19
CA TYR A 48 20.89 -71.34 58.87
C TYR A 48 20.47 -70.53 60.10
N GLU A 49 20.53 -71.11 61.31
CA GLU A 49 20.22 -70.43 62.57
C GLU A 49 20.99 -69.09 62.74
N PRO A 50 22.31 -68.98 62.46
CA PRO A 50 23.01 -67.70 62.59
C PRO A 50 22.59 -66.65 61.56
N THR A 51 22.07 -67.08 60.41
CA THR A 51 21.65 -66.16 59.34
C THR A 51 20.27 -65.57 59.65
N LEU A 52 19.34 -66.38 60.19
CA LEU A 52 18.04 -65.89 60.65
C LEU A 52 18.16 -64.89 61.80
N ALA A 53 19.02 -65.18 62.79
CA ALA A 53 19.27 -64.27 63.91
C ALA A 53 19.86 -62.91 63.45
N ARG A 54 20.62 -62.92 62.34
CA ARG A 54 21.16 -61.70 61.73
C ARG A 54 20.07 -60.86 61.06
N THR A 55 19.17 -61.48 60.31
CA THR A 55 18.05 -60.78 59.65
C THR A 55 17.07 -60.17 60.66
N GLU A 56 16.81 -60.83 61.78
CA GLU A 56 15.95 -60.29 62.83
C GLU A 56 16.55 -59.01 63.44
N LYS A 57 17.86 -59.00 63.72
CA LYS A 57 18.57 -57.79 64.17
C LYS A 57 18.49 -56.65 63.16
N VAL A 58 18.64 -56.94 61.87
CA VAL A 58 18.58 -55.93 60.81
C VAL A 58 17.16 -55.33 60.72
N LEU A 59 16.12 -56.15 60.82
CA LEU A 59 14.73 -55.66 60.84
C LEU A 59 14.46 -54.77 62.07
N GLY A 60 14.98 -55.14 63.24
CA GLY A 60 14.84 -54.36 64.47
C GLY A 60 15.47 -52.96 64.36
N ILE A 61 16.66 -52.85 63.75
CA ILE A 61 17.34 -51.57 63.52
C ILE A 61 16.56 -50.70 62.54
N LEU A 62 16.05 -51.29 61.46
CA LEU A 62 15.28 -50.57 60.44
C LEU A 62 13.99 -49.99 61.02
N ALA A 63 13.28 -50.76 61.85
CA ALA A 63 12.07 -50.31 62.54
C ALA A 63 12.36 -49.12 63.49
N GLN A 64 13.49 -49.16 64.21
CA GLN A 64 13.92 -48.05 65.07
C GLN A 64 14.26 -46.78 64.28
N GLN A 65 14.91 -46.93 63.12
CA GLN A 65 15.23 -45.80 62.24
C GLN A 65 13.99 -45.12 61.66
N VAL A 66 12.98 -45.92 61.28
CA VAL A 66 11.71 -45.39 60.75
C VAL A 66 10.94 -44.61 61.83
N GLU A 67 10.88 -45.11 63.07
CA GLU A 67 10.24 -44.37 64.16
C GLU A 67 11.03 -43.10 64.54
N GLY A 68 12.36 -43.10 64.38
CA GLY A 68 13.21 -41.92 64.51
C GLY A 68 12.92 -40.86 63.44
N MET A 69 12.74 -41.27 62.18
CA MET A 69 12.40 -40.35 61.08
C MET A 69 11.00 -39.75 61.24
N ARG A 70 10.04 -40.50 61.77
CA ARG A 70 8.66 -40.02 62.01
C ARG A 70 8.59 -38.87 63.03
N LYS A 71 9.63 -38.72 63.87
CA LYS A 71 9.74 -37.66 64.88
C LYS A 71 10.40 -36.37 64.38
N ASN A 72 10.84 -36.29 63.12
CA ASN A 72 11.50 -35.11 62.57
C ASN A 72 10.50 -34.15 61.87
N PRO A 73 10.55 -32.82 62.10
CA PRO A 73 9.53 -31.86 61.69
C PRO A 73 9.56 -31.49 60.20
N ALA A 74 10.19 -32.32 59.35
CA ALA A 74 10.16 -32.16 57.90
C ALA A 74 8.79 -32.55 57.28
N MET A 75 7.91 -33.22 58.04
CA MET A 75 6.54 -33.54 57.61
C MET A 75 5.51 -32.43 57.85
N MET A 76 5.89 -31.26 58.39
CA MET A 76 4.99 -30.10 58.50
C MET A 76 4.94 -29.20 57.26
N LEU A 77 5.74 -29.48 56.23
CA LEU A 77 5.64 -28.83 54.91
C LEU A 77 4.77 -29.70 53.99
N THR A 78 3.47 -29.75 54.27
CA THR A 78 2.51 -30.47 53.42
C THR A 78 2.17 -29.65 52.16
N PRO A 79 2.06 -30.29 50.98
CA PRO A 79 1.76 -29.65 49.69
C PRO A 79 0.43 -28.86 49.69
N GLU A 80 -0.51 -29.21 50.56
CA GLU A 80 -1.77 -28.50 50.79
C GLU A 80 -1.56 -27.04 51.22
N THR A 81 -0.57 -26.76 52.09
CA THR A 81 -0.31 -25.39 52.59
C THR A 81 0.47 -24.53 51.59
N LEU A 82 1.22 -25.16 50.70
CA LEU A 82 1.90 -24.52 49.56
C LEU A 82 0.90 -24.18 48.45
N GLY A 83 -0.07 -25.05 48.16
CA GLY A 83 -1.12 -24.82 47.16
C GLY A 83 -2.03 -23.63 47.47
N GLY A 84 -2.44 -23.45 48.73
CA GLY A 84 -3.28 -22.32 49.14
C GLY A 84 -2.59 -20.96 49.02
N ARG A 85 -1.29 -20.88 49.34
CA ARG A 85 -0.50 -19.63 49.25
C ARG A 85 -0.05 -19.34 47.82
N LEU A 86 0.24 -20.37 47.01
CA LEU A 86 0.47 -20.20 45.57
C LEU A 86 -0.78 -19.71 44.85
N ASN A 87 -1.97 -20.26 45.15
CA ASN A 87 -3.18 -19.84 44.45
C ASN A 87 -3.58 -18.39 44.72
N ALA A 88 -3.41 -17.89 45.95
CA ALA A 88 -3.69 -16.48 46.26
C ALA A 88 -2.72 -15.53 45.53
N THR A 89 -1.43 -15.86 45.50
CA THR A 89 -0.40 -15.05 44.83
C THR A 89 -0.50 -15.13 43.30
N ILE A 90 -0.85 -16.28 42.74
CA ILE A 90 -1.13 -16.45 41.30
C ILE A 90 -2.43 -15.73 40.91
N ALA A 91 -3.47 -15.77 41.73
CA ALA A 91 -4.73 -15.06 41.47
C ALA A 91 -4.54 -13.54 41.45
N GLU A 92 -3.69 -13.00 42.33
CA GLU A 92 -3.35 -11.57 42.36
C GLU A 92 -2.49 -11.18 41.14
N ALA A 93 -1.44 -11.94 40.85
CA ALA A 93 -0.55 -11.70 39.70
C ALA A 93 -1.28 -11.83 38.35
N THR A 94 -2.23 -12.76 38.23
CA THR A 94 -3.03 -12.93 37.01
C THR A 94 -4.04 -11.80 36.82
N ARG A 95 -4.61 -11.25 37.91
CA ARG A 95 -5.48 -10.06 37.84
C ARG A 95 -4.70 -8.82 37.39
N GLU A 96 -3.52 -8.61 37.96
CA GLU A 96 -2.59 -7.54 37.57
C GLU A 96 -2.22 -7.66 36.08
N LEU A 97 -1.82 -8.86 35.64
CA LEU A 97 -1.47 -9.13 34.24
C LEU A 97 -2.68 -8.94 33.31
N GLN A 98 -3.88 -9.39 33.71
CA GLN A 98 -5.10 -9.17 32.94
C GLN A 98 -5.45 -7.68 32.84
N ALA A 99 -5.24 -6.91 33.91
CA ALA A 99 -5.43 -5.47 33.88
C ALA A 99 -4.45 -4.78 32.93
N GLN A 100 -3.16 -5.16 32.97
CA GLN A 100 -2.14 -4.65 32.07
C GLN A 100 -2.39 -5.04 30.60
N VAL A 101 -2.81 -6.28 30.33
CA VAL A 101 -3.17 -6.74 28.98
C VAL A 101 -4.41 -6.01 28.46
N ARG A 102 -5.42 -5.77 29.31
CA ARG A 102 -6.60 -4.99 28.92
C ARG A 102 -6.23 -3.54 28.62
N ALA A 103 -5.39 -2.92 29.45
CA ALA A 103 -4.89 -1.57 29.22
C ALA A 103 -4.06 -1.47 27.93
N ALA A 104 -3.16 -2.42 27.69
CA ALA A 104 -2.37 -2.49 26.46
C ALA A 104 -3.27 -2.73 25.22
N LYS A 105 -4.31 -3.54 25.34
CA LYS A 105 -5.28 -3.74 24.26
C LYS A 105 -6.08 -2.47 23.97
N SER A 106 -6.54 -1.76 25.00
CA SER A 106 -7.26 -0.51 24.80
C SER A 106 -6.41 0.57 24.15
N THR A 107 -5.13 0.70 24.54
CA THR A 107 -4.22 1.67 23.92
C THR A 107 -3.93 1.33 22.46
N LEU A 108 -3.76 0.04 22.14
CA LEU A 108 -3.64 -0.44 20.76
C LEU A 108 -4.90 -0.18 19.94
N ASP A 109 -6.08 -0.43 20.51
CA ASP A 109 -7.36 -0.18 19.83
C ASP A 109 -7.59 1.32 19.60
N ASP A 110 -7.21 2.18 20.56
CA ASP A 110 -7.27 3.63 20.42
C ASP A 110 -6.29 4.13 19.34
N ALA A 111 -5.06 3.60 19.31
CA ALA A 111 -4.08 3.91 18.28
C ALA A 111 -4.54 3.46 16.88
N ALA A 112 -5.13 2.26 16.78
CA ALA A 112 -5.69 1.75 15.53
C ALA A 112 -6.88 2.59 15.04
N ARG A 113 -7.73 3.06 15.97
CA ARG A 113 -8.83 4.00 15.65
C ARG A 113 -8.31 5.37 15.21
N ALA A 114 -7.26 5.89 15.84
CA ALA A 114 -6.63 7.14 15.41
C ALA A 114 -6.00 7.01 14.00
N MET A 115 -5.27 5.92 13.74
CA MET A 115 -4.67 5.67 12.42
C MET A 115 -5.73 5.48 11.33
N SER A 116 -6.78 4.70 11.58
CA SER A 116 -7.89 4.53 10.62
C SER A 116 -8.64 5.84 10.37
N GLY A 117 -8.82 6.68 11.39
CA GLY A 117 -9.36 8.03 11.25
C GLY A 117 -8.52 8.94 10.36
N LEU A 118 -7.19 8.93 10.54
CA LEU A 118 -6.23 9.70 9.73
C LEU A 118 -6.14 9.18 8.28
N VAL A 119 -6.17 7.86 8.07
CA VAL A 119 -6.17 7.27 6.73
C VAL A 119 -7.50 7.54 6.00
N ALA A 120 -8.62 7.49 6.72
CA ALA A 120 -9.93 7.82 6.17
C ALA A 120 -10.09 9.32 5.88
N SER A 121 -9.47 10.21 6.64
CA SER A 121 -9.44 11.64 6.33
C SER A 121 -8.50 11.95 5.15
N ALA A 122 -7.34 11.31 5.07
CA ALA A 122 -6.41 11.45 3.95
C ALA A 122 -7.03 10.97 2.61
N ARG A 123 -7.69 9.80 2.60
CA ARG A 123 -8.40 9.31 1.40
C ARG A 123 -9.53 10.23 0.96
N ARG A 124 -10.29 10.80 1.91
CA ARG A 124 -11.34 11.79 1.60
C ARG A 124 -10.76 13.10 1.06
N GLY A 125 -9.59 13.52 1.55
CA GLY A 125 -8.85 14.67 1.05
C GLY A 125 -8.44 14.52 -0.41
N GLU A 126 -7.88 13.37 -0.81
CA GLU A 126 -7.49 13.13 -2.21
C GLU A 126 -8.68 13.09 -3.17
N GLN A 127 -9.79 12.45 -2.78
CA GLN A 127 -10.99 12.42 -3.61
C GLN A 127 -11.63 13.81 -3.78
N GLN A 128 -11.71 14.60 -2.70
CA GLN A 128 -12.21 15.98 -2.76
C GLN A 128 -11.28 16.86 -3.61
N ASN A 129 -9.97 16.75 -3.42
CA ASN A 129 -8.99 17.53 -4.18
C ASN A 129 -9.06 17.19 -5.68
N ARG A 130 -9.24 15.91 -6.03
CA ARG A 130 -9.40 15.50 -7.43
C ARG A 130 -10.67 16.08 -8.05
N TRP A 131 -11.79 16.12 -7.32
CA TRP A 131 -13.02 16.72 -7.83
C TRP A 131 -12.89 18.24 -8.00
N LEU A 132 -12.25 18.93 -7.05
CA LEU A 132 -11.89 20.35 -7.14
C LEU A 132 -10.96 20.65 -8.33
N LEU A 133 -9.98 19.79 -8.58
CA LEU A 133 -9.09 19.91 -9.73
C LEU A 133 -9.85 19.76 -11.05
N TRP A 134 -10.73 18.77 -11.16
CA TRP A 134 -11.53 18.56 -12.38
C TRP A 134 -12.56 19.67 -12.61
N THR A 135 -13.22 20.18 -11.57
CA THR A 135 -14.14 21.31 -11.73
C THR A 135 -13.40 22.60 -12.03
N GLY A 136 -12.22 22.83 -11.42
CA GLY A 136 -11.35 23.96 -11.75
C GLY A 136 -10.87 23.90 -13.20
N LEU A 137 -10.37 22.75 -13.64
CA LEU A 137 -9.91 22.53 -15.02
C LEU A 137 -11.06 22.66 -16.03
N GLY A 138 -12.22 22.07 -15.72
CA GLY A 138 -13.43 22.16 -16.54
C GLY A 138 -13.95 23.59 -16.65
N GLY A 139 -13.97 24.33 -15.54
CA GLY A 139 -14.35 25.75 -15.52
C GLY A 139 -13.40 26.62 -16.33
N LEU A 140 -12.09 26.40 -16.22
CA LEU A 140 -11.09 27.09 -17.02
C LEU A 140 -11.25 26.82 -18.51
N ALA A 141 -11.40 25.54 -18.88
CA ALA A 141 -11.59 25.13 -20.27
C ALA A 141 -12.88 25.73 -20.87
N LEU A 142 -13.98 25.68 -20.12
CA LEU A 142 -15.25 26.27 -20.52
C LEU A 142 -15.14 27.80 -20.65
N GLY A 143 -14.48 28.46 -19.71
CA GLY A 143 -14.26 29.91 -19.76
C GLY A 143 -13.44 30.34 -20.97
N LEU A 144 -12.37 29.60 -21.31
CA LEU A 144 -11.56 29.86 -22.49
C LEU A 144 -12.36 29.65 -23.79
N LEU A 145 -13.18 28.59 -23.84
CA LEU A 145 -14.05 28.30 -24.98
C LEU A 145 -15.09 29.41 -25.17
N LEU A 146 -15.76 29.82 -24.10
CA LEU A 146 -16.70 30.94 -24.14
C LEU A 146 -16.01 32.23 -24.59
N TYR A 147 -14.81 32.52 -24.09
CA TYR A 147 -14.05 33.68 -24.53
C TYR A 147 -13.76 33.64 -26.04
N ALA A 148 -13.28 32.51 -26.57
CA ALA A 148 -12.96 32.38 -27.99
C ALA A 148 -14.19 32.56 -28.89
N VAL A 149 -15.35 32.05 -28.48
CA VAL A 149 -16.61 32.15 -29.25
C VAL A 149 -17.21 33.55 -29.17
N PHE A 150 -17.20 34.16 -27.97
CA PHE A 150 -17.95 35.39 -27.72
C PHE A 150 -17.11 36.69 -27.83
N ALA A 151 -15.77 36.62 -27.75
CA ALA A 151 -14.93 37.84 -27.79
C ALA A 151 -15.10 38.65 -29.10
N GLY A 152 -15.14 37.97 -30.25
CA GLY A 152 -15.32 38.62 -31.55
C GLY A 152 -16.70 39.30 -31.72
N PRO A 153 -17.81 38.57 -31.52
CA PRO A 153 -19.15 39.15 -31.59
C PRO A 153 -19.37 40.30 -30.60
N ILE A 154 -18.90 40.16 -29.36
CA ILE A 154 -19.02 41.22 -28.34
C ILE A 154 -18.24 42.46 -28.76
N ALA A 155 -17.03 42.30 -29.30
CA ALA A 155 -16.24 43.44 -29.79
C ALA A 155 -16.92 44.19 -30.93
N ARG A 156 -17.72 43.52 -31.78
CA ARG A 156 -18.45 44.13 -32.90
C ARG A 156 -19.81 44.70 -32.52
N ALA A 157 -20.47 44.14 -31.52
CA ALA A 157 -21.80 44.56 -31.07
C ALA A 157 -21.77 45.81 -30.18
N MET A 158 -20.58 46.21 -29.71
CA MET A 158 -20.44 47.39 -28.86
C MET A 158 -20.60 48.72 -29.62
N PRO A 159 -21.01 49.80 -28.93
CA PRO A 159 -21.18 51.12 -29.55
C PRO A 159 -19.91 51.59 -30.29
N ALA A 160 -20.09 52.11 -31.52
CA ALA A 160 -18.99 52.57 -32.36
C ALA A 160 -18.05 53.58 -31.67
N ARG A 161 -18.58 54.42 -30.77
CA ARG A 161 -17.79 55.39 -29.97
C ARG A 161 -16.64 54.77 -29.16
N TRP A 162 -16.70 53.48 -28.84
CA TRP A 162 -15.68 52.81 -28.04
C TRP A 162 -14.49 52.29 -28.86
N HIS A 163 -14.64 52.17 -30.19
CA HIS A 163 -13.57 51.73 -31.11
C HIS A 163 -12.84 50.48 -30.61
N TRP A 164 -13.61 49.52 -30.09
CA TRP A 164 -13.08 48.28 -29.52
C TRP A 164 -12.32 47.43 -30.53
N PRO A 165 -12.84 47.22 -31.76
CA PRO A 165 -12.12 46.49 -32.80
C PRO A 165 -10.77 47.13 -33.13
N GLU A 166 -10.73 48.45 -33.27
CA GLU A 166 -9.53 49.20 -33.63
C GLU A 166 -8.51 49.16 -32.47
N ARG A 167 -8.95 49.38 -31.24
CA ARG A 167 -8.08 49.29 -30.05
C ARG A 167 -7.56 47.87 -29.82
N LEU A 168 -8.38 46.86 -30.10
CA LEU A 168 -7.96 45.46 -30.03
C LEU A 168 -6.93 45.17 -31.11
N ALA A 169 -7.17 45.60 -32.35
CA ALA A 169 -6.23 45.43 -33.45
C ALA A 169 -4.88 46.09 -33.15
N THR A 170 -4.86 47.34 -32.67
CA THR A 170 -3.63 48.03 -32.26
C THR A 170 -2.88 47.26 -31.18
N ARG A 171 -3.58 46.73 -30.16
CA ARG A 171 -2.95 45.95 -29.09
C ARG A 171 -2.42 44.59 -29.55
N VAL A 172 -3.18 43.90 -30.40
CA VAL A 172 -2.79 42.58 -30.94
C VAL A 172 -1.60 42.71 -31.89
N LEU A 173 -1.58 43.76 -32.70
CA LEU A 173 -0.46 44.07 -33.61
C LEU A 173 0.76 44.68 -32.88
N GLY A 174 0.60 45.08 -31.62
CA GLY A 174 1.69 45.68 -30.83
C GLY A 174 2.08 47.09 -31.28
N GLU A 175 1.18 47.78 -31.98
CA GLU A 175 1.45 49.10 -32.56
C GLU A 175 1.12 50.26 -31.62
N ARG A 176 1.74 51.42 -31.84
CA ARG A 176 1.60 52.58 -30.95
C ARG A 176 0.28 53.31 -31.14
N SER A 177 -0.28 53.29 -32.34
CA SER A 177 -1.54 53.95 -32.66
C SER A 177 -2.39 53.11 -33.61
N ALA A 178 -3.68 53.44 -33.70
CA ALA A 178 -4.58 52.85 -34.69
C ALA A 178 -4.12 53.15 -36.13
N TRP A 179 -3.44 54.29 -36.33
CA TRP A 179 -2.85 54.64 -37.62
C TRP A 179 -1.71 53.70 -37.98
N ASP A 180 -0.74 53.51 -37.07
CA ASP A 180 0.40 52.60 -37.29
C ASP A 180 -0.07 51.16 -37.53
N ALA A 181 -1.07 50.70 -36.78
CA ALA A 181 -1.73 49.42 -36.99
C ALA A 181 -2.37 49.30 -38.40
N GLY A 182 -3.02 50.36 -38.87
CA GLY A 182 -3.57 50.42 -40.23
C GLY A 182 -2.47 50.35 -41.30
N GLN A 183 -1.40 51.12 -41.12
CA GLN A 183 -0.25 51.10 -42.03
C GLN A 183 0.40 49.71 -42.10
N HIS A 184 0.61 49.07 -40.94
CA HIS A 184 1.15 47.71 -40.84
C HIS A 184 0.24 46.73 -41.60
N LEU A 185 -1.07 46.75 -41.37
CA LEU A 185 -2.00 45.88 -42.09
C LEU A 185 -2.00 46.12 -43.60
N MET A 186 -1.97 47.37 -44.05
CA MET A 186 -1.92 47.70 -45.49
C MET A 186 -0.61 47.24 -46.13
N GLN A 187 0.52 47.43 -45.44
CA GLN A 187 1.83 46.94 -45.86
C GLN A 187 1.86 45.41 -46.00
N MET A 188 1.31 44.70 -45.01
CA MET A 188 1.29 43.24 -45.00
C MET A 188 0.30 42.65 -46.01
N ALA A 189 -0.84 43.29 -46.24
CA ALA A 189 -1.87 42.79 -47.14
C ALA A 189 -1.52 43.01 -48.62
N ALA A 190 -0.93 44.15 -48.97
CA ALA A 190 -0.62 44.52 -50.34
C ALA A 190 0.57 45.51 -50.41
N PRO A 191 1.83 45.02 -50.36
CA PRO A 191 3.01 45.88 -50.30
C PRO A 191 3.15 46.79 -51.53
N GLU A 192 2.82 46.28 -52.72
CA GLU A 192 2.88 47.05 -53.98
C GLU A 192 1.85 48.20 -53.98
N SER A 193 0.61 47.93 -53.54
CA SER A 193 -0.42 48.95 -53.43
C SER A 193 -0.08 49.99 -52.37
N TRP A 194 0.51 49.56 -51.25
CA TRP A 194 1.01 50.47 -50.22
C TRP A 194 2.14 51.37 -50.76
N ALA A 195 3.10 50.82 -51.50
CA ALA A 195 4.17 51.59 -52.12
C ALA A 195 3.62 52.68 -53.05
N MET A 196 2.60 52.38 -53.85
CA MET A 196 1.92 53.38 -54.69
C MET A 196 1.27 54.51 -53.87
N ILE A 197 0.68 54.20 -52.71
CA ILE A 197 0.09 55.21 -51.82
C ILE A 197 1.18 56.09 -51.21
N VAL A 198 2.25 55.49 -50.70
CA VAL A 198 3.35 56.23 -50.06
C VAL A 198 4.11 57.10 -51.05
N THR A 199 4.35 56.62 -52.27
CA THR A 199 5.00 57.40 -53.33
C THR A 199 4.13 58.56 -53.83
N ALA A 200 2.81 58.37 -53.89
CA ALA A 200 1.88 59.45 -54.24
C ALA A 200 1.69 60.49 -53.12
N ASN A 201 1.99 60.14 -51.86
CA ASN A 201 1.68 60.98 -50.71
C ASN A 201 2.42 62.34 -50.71
N PRO A 202 3.75 62.43 -50.95
CA PRO A 202 4.45 63.72 -51.04
C PRO A 202 3.90 64.63 -52.14
N LEU A 203 3.49 64.07 -53.28
CA LEU A 203 2.90 64.83 -54.38
C LEU A 203 1.56 65.45 -53.99
N ALA A 204 0.68 64.66 -53.35
CA ALA A 204 -0.60 65.13 -52.86
C ALA A 204 -0.44 66.15 -51.72
N ASP A 205 0.52 65.94 -50.83
CA ASP A 205 0.81 66.82 -49.70
C ASP A 205 1.34 68.18 -50.16
N GLY A 206 2.32 68.20 -51.07
CA GLY A 206 2.88 69.41 -51.65
C GLY A 206 1.88 70.22 -52.49
N ASN A 207 0.78 69.60 -52.94
CA ASN A 207 -0.26 70.24 -53.75
C ASN A 207 -1.62 70.33 -53.02
N ARG A 208 -1.65 70.19 -51.70
CA ARG A 208 -2.91 70.04 -50.93
C ARG A 208 -3.93 71.13 -51.23
N GLU A 209 -3.53 72.40 -51.14
CA GLU A 209 -4.42 73.55 -51.38
C GLU A 209 -4.95 73.58 -52.82
N ALA A 210 -4.08 73.36 -53.81
CA ALA A 210 -4.46 73.33 -55.22
C ALA A 210 -5.44 72.18 -55.52
N LEU A 211 -5.20 70.99 -54.94
CA LEU A 211 -6.07 69.83 -55.09
C LEU A 211 -7.42 70.04 -54.40
N GLU A 212 -7.46 70.65 -53.23
CA GLU A 212 -8.71 70.99 -52.51
C GLU A 212 -9.55 71.98 -53.30
N ALA A 213 -8.97 73.10 -53.74
CA ALA A 213 -9.68 74.10 -54.54
C ALA A 213 -10.24 73.51 -55.85
N CYS A 214 -9.48 72.60 -56.45
CA CYS A 214 -9.90 71.86 -57.63
C CYS A 214 -11.07 70.91 -57.38
N ARG A 215 -11.03 70.16 -56.28
CA ARG A 215 -12.13 69.27 -55.85
C ARG A 215 -13.40 70.06 -55.56
N ASP A 216 -13.27 71.21 -54.89
CA ASP A 216 -14.39 72.11 -54.63
C ASP A 216 -15.01 72.65 -55.92
N THR A 217 -14.17 73.04 -56.88
CA THR A 217 -14.64 73.51 -58.19
C THR A 217 -15.34 72.40 -58.96
N ALA A 218 -14.78 71.18 -58.96
CA ALA A 218 -15.40 70.01 -59.57
C ALA A 218 -16.76 69.67 -58.91
N ALA A 219 -16.85 69.76 -57.58
CA ALA A 219 -18.08 69.52 -56.83
C ALA A 219 -19.16 70.58 -57.13
N LYS A 220 -18.78 71.86 -57.22
CA LYS A 220 -19.68 72.98 -57.55
C LYS A 220 -20.25 72.86 -58.96
N ILE A 221 -19.39 72.57 -59.94
CA ILE A 221 -19.78 72.52 -61.36
C ILE A 221 -20.38 71.15 -61.72
N LYS A 222 -20.16 70.11 -60.89
CA LYS A 222 -20.54 68.70 -61.12
C LYS A 222 -20.02 68.16 -62.46
N LYS A 223 -18.84 68.63 -62.87
CA LYS A 223 -18.18 68.25 -64.14
C LYS A 223 -16.70 67.98 -63.90
N LEU A 224 -16.08 67.31 -64.87
CA LEU A 224 -14.64 67.10 -64.89
C LEU A 224 -13.92 68.46 -64.97
N VAL A 225 -12.95 68.67 -64.09
CA VAL A 225 -12.10 69.86 -64.05
C VAL A 225 -10.65 69.43 -64.25
N ARG A 226 -9.88 70.21 -65.01
CA ARG A 226 -8.44 70.02 -65.17
C ARG A 226 -7.70 70.86 -64.14
N CYS A 227 -6.73 70.24 -63.48
CA CYS A 227 -5.96 70.84 -62.40
C CYS A 227 -4.48 70.78 -62.72
N THR A 228 -3.78 71.88 -62.48
CA THR A 228 -2.34 71.93 -62.57
C THR A 228 -1.76 71.58 -61.21
N ILE A 229 -0.87 70.60 -61.19
CA ILE A 229 -0.12 70.22 -59.99
C ILE A 229 1.35 70.56 -60.21
N GLU A 230 2.03 70.98 -59.16
CA GLU A 230 3.45 71.20 -59.11
C GLU A 230 4.15 69.89 -58.76
N VAL A 231 5.00 69.41 -59.66
CA VAL A 231 5.83 68.22 -59.44
C VAL A 231 7.27 68.70 -59.27
N ARG A 232 7.87 68.43 -58.10
CA ARG A 232 9.30 68.68 -57.87
C ARG A 232 10.09 67.44 -58.27
N GLU A 233 11.26 67.61 -58.89
CA GLU A 233 12.15 66.49 -59.16
C GLU A 233 12.67 65.88 -57.85
N GLU A 234 12.50 64.56 -57.68
CA GLU A 234 13.07 63.80 -56.56
C GLU A 234 14.60 63.75 -56.69
N GLY A 235 15.28 64.79 -56.19
CA GLY A 235 16.75 64.78 -56.21
C GLY A 235 17.49 65.99 -55.66
N LYS A 236 16.84 67.12 -55.36
CA LYS A 236 17.59 68.35 -55.02
C LYS A 236 17.68 68.71 -53.53
N ASP A 237 16.88 68.10 -52.66
CA ASP A 237 16.85 68.41 -51.22
C ASP A 237 16.98 67.16 -50.32
N ARG A 238 17.91 66.25 -50.63
CA ARG A 238 18.41 65.32 -49.60
C ARG A 238 19.57 66.01 -48.89
N PRO A 239 19.39 66.62 -47.69
CA PRO A 239 20.55 66.93 -46.88
C PRO A 239 21.26 65.61 -46.57
N LEU A 240 22.53 65.52 -46.96
CA LEU A 240 23.43 64.53 -46.40
C LEU A 240 23.43 64.76 -44.89
N VAL A 241 22.79 63.87 -44.16
CA VAL A 241 22.97 63.75 -42.72
C VAL A 241 23.96 62.60 -42.54
N ASP A 242 25.19 62.96 -42.20
CA ASP A 242 26.22 62.08 -41.65
C ASP A 242 25.77 61.48 -40.31
#